data_AF-A0A485P119-F1
#
_entry.id   AF-A0A485P119-F1
#
_cell.length_a   1.000
_cell.length_b   1.000
_cell.length_c   1.000
_cell.angle_alpha   90.00
_cell.angle_beta   90.00
_cell.angle_gamma   90.00
#
_symmetry.space_group_name_H-M   'P 1'
#
loop_
_entity.id
_entity.type
_entity.pdbx_description
1 polymer ?
#
loop_
_entity_poly.entity_id
_entity_poly.type
_entity_poly.pdbx_seq_one_letter_code
_entity_poly.pdbx_strand_id
1 'polypeptide(L)'
;MVKDADKLAMGQELYVTTRHAIEGVLKQPPDRWISNAHLTHYQSLLLNPTGILFKPPTTLNPATLLPNPDWDPPPPPPHNCQEILAQVHGIRADLRDQPLPNARHTYT
;
A
#
# COMPACT_ATOMS: atom_id res chain seq x y z
N MET A 1 5.36 7.18 -10.66
CA MET A 1 6.42 7.22 -9.63
C MET A 1 7.56 6.27 -9.94
N VAL A 2 7.44 4.94 -9.83
CA VAL A 2 8.59 4.04 -10.13
C VAL A 2 9.07 4.16 -11.59
N LYS A 3 8.15 4.18 -12.57
CA LYS A 3 8.48 4.47 -13.99
C LYS A 3 9.22 5.79 -14.19
N ASP A 4 8.91 6.79 -13.36
CA ASP A 4 9.47 8.13 -13.50
C ASP A 4 10.81 8.22 -12.77
N ALA A 5 10.92 7.55 -11.61
CA ALA A 5 12.17 7.39 -10.87
C ALA A 5 13.20 6.58 -11.67
N ASP A 6 12.76 5.56 -12.42
CA ASP A 6 13.63 4.76 -13.29
C ASP A 6 14.27 5.61 -14.40
N LYS A 7 13.50 6.54 -14.99
CA LYS A 7 14.04 7.52 -15.95
C LYS A 7 15.10 8.42 -15.32
N LEU A 8 14.93 8.79 -14.05
CA LEU A 8 15.89 9.63 -13.32
C LEU A 8 17.11 8.83 -12.87
N ALA A 9 16.92 7.57 -12.51
CA ALA A 9 17.97 6.65 -12.08
C ALA A 9 18.80 6.11 -13.25
N MET A 10 18.34 6.26 -14.50
CA MET A 10 19.08 5.89 -15.70
C MET A 10 19.57 4.43 -15.68
N GLY A 11 18.72 3.52 -15.20
CA GLY A 11 19.01 2.09 -15.08
C GLY A 11 19.80 1.69 -13.82
N GLN A 12 20.04 2.62 -12.88
CA GLN A 12 20.53 2.28 -11.55
C GLN A 12 19.45 1.60 -10.71
N GLU A 13 19.91 0.89 -9.67
CA GLU A 13 19.04 0.21 -8.73
C GLU A 13 18.18 1.19 -7.91
N LEU A 14 16.89 0.88 -7.82
CA LEU A 14 15.88 1.62 -7.10
C LEU A 14 15.46 0.87 -5.84
N TYR A 15 15.63 1.52 -4.70
CA TYR A 15 15.15 1.02 -3.42
C TYR A 15 13.79 1.64 -3.09
N VAL A 16 12.75 0.81 -3.07
CA VAL A 16 11.37 1.23 -2.79
C VAL A 16 11.02 0.89 -1.35
N THR A 17 10.69 1.90 -0.56
CA THR A 17 10.03 1.72 0.74
C THR A 17 8.65 2.34 0.69
N THR A 18 7.70 1.76 1.41
CA THR A 18 6.37 2.34 1.59
C THR A 18 5.89 2.08 3.02
N ARG A 19 4.79 2.72 3.43
CA ARG A 19 4.17 2.43 4.74
C ARG A 19 3.55 1.02 4.82
N HIS A 20 3.37 0.35 3.68
CA HIS A 20 2.62 -0.89 3.55
C HIS A 20 3.48 -1.99 2.91
N ALA A 21 3.24 -3.26 3.24
CA ALA A 21 3.95 -4.39 2.66
C ALA A 21 3.45 -4.72 1.24
N ILE A 22 3.54 -3.76 0.32
CA ILE A 22 2.92 -3.85 -1.02
C ILE A 22 3.51 -4.97 -1.88
N GLU A 23 4.78 -5.34 -1.67
CA GLU A 23 5.40 -6.46 -2.40
C GLU A 23 4.64 -7.77 -2.12
N GLY A 24 4.35 -8.03 -0.84
CA GLY A 24 3.57 -9.19 -0.42
C GLY A 24 2.14 -9.16 -0.94
N VAL A 25 1.53 -7.97 -1.04
CA VAL A 25 0.19 -7.78 -1.62
C VAL A 25 0.19 -8.10 -3.12
N LEU A 26 1.19 -7.62 -3.86
CA LEU A 26 1.28 -7.85 -5.31
C LEU A 26 1.58 -9.31 -5.66
N LYS A 27 2.15 -10.10 -4.75
CA LYS A 27 2.42 -11.53 -4.94
C LYS A 27 1.21 -12.42 -4.63
N GLN A 28 0.17 -11.89 -4.00
CA GLN A 28 -1.06 -12.62 -3.71
C GLN A 28 -1.96 -12.71 -4.95
N PRO A 29 -2.81 -13.75 -5.07
CA PRO A 29 -3.79 -13.82 -6.14
C PRO A 29 -4.73 -12.60 -6.12
N PRO A 30 -5.23 -12.17 -7.29
CA PRO A 30 -6.23 -11.11 -7.37
C PRO A 30 -7.54 -11.63 -6.78
N ASP A 31 -7.86 -11.20 -5.56
CA ASP A 31 -9.20 -11.35 -5.03
C ASP A 31 -10.10 -10.20 -5.52
N ARG A 32 -11.22 -9.91 -4.84
CA ARG A 32 -12.22 -8.90 -5.26
C ARG A 32 -11.74 -7.44 -5.17
N TRP A 33 -10.49 -7.18 -4.79
CA TRP A 33 -9.95 -5.83 -4.57
C TRP A 33 -9.22 -5.24 -5.78
N ILE A 34 -8.86 -6.06 -6.79
CA ILE A 34 -8.22 -5.59 -8.03
C ILE A 34 -8.52 -6.54 -9.20
N SER A 35 -8.65 -6.00 -10.42
CA SER A 35 -8.81 -6.85 -11.60
C SER A 35 -7.51 -7.57 -11.96
N ASN A 36 -7.60 -8.76 -12.57
CA ASN A 36 -6.43 -9.51 -13.03
C ASN A 36 -5.55 -8.67 -13.97
N ALA A 37 -6.17 -7.94 -14.91
CA ALA A 37 -5.44 -7.09 -15.85
C ALA A 37 -4.62 -6.00 -15.13
N HIS A 38 -5.20 -5.38 -14.09
CA HIS A 38 -4.50 -4.37 -13.31
C HIS A 38 -3.40 -4.99 -12.44
N LEU A 39 -3.67 -6.12 -11.78
CA LEU A 39 -2.65 -6.79 -10.97
C LEU A 39 -1.46 -7.21 -11.82
N THR A 40 -1.70 -7.86 -12.97
CA THR A 40 -0.65 -8.26 -13.90
C THR A 40 0.15 -7.06 -14.40
N HIS A 41 -0.51 -5.93 -14.68
CA HIS A 41 0.18 -4.69 -15.05
C HIS A 41 1.16 -4.26 -13.94
N TYR A 42 0.73 -4.20 -12.69
CA TYR A 42 1.59 -3.78 -11.58
C TYR A 42 2.68 -4.80 -11.25
N GLN A 43 2.39 -6.10 -11.31
CA GLN A 43 3.40 -7.15 -11.15
C GLN A 43 4.51 -7.02 -12.19
N SER A 44 4.14 -6.86 -13.47
CA SER A 44 5.12 -6.66 -14.56
C SER A 44 5.98 -5.41 -14.37
N LEU A 45 5.41 -4.38 -13.74
CA LEU A 45 6.07 -3.12 -13.56
C LEU A 45 7.00 -3.10 -12.34
N LEU A 46 6.65 -3.83 -11.29
CA LEU A 46 7.24 -3.66 -9.97
C LEU A 46 8.01 -4.90 -9.49
N LEU A 47 7.57 -6.10 -9.87
CA LEU A 47 8.18 -7.36 -9.40
C LEU A 47 9.13 -7.98 -10.43
N ASN A 48 8.93 -7.71 -11.71
CA ASN A 48 9.74 -8.29 -12.79
C ASN A 48 11.07 -7.56 -13.09
N PRO A 49 11.22 -6.23 -12.90
CA PRO A 49 12.48 -5.56 -13.25
C PRO A 49 13.63 -5.94 -12.31
N THR A 50 14.82 -6.18 -12.88
CA THR A 50 16.04 -6.56 -12.12
C THR A 50 16.62 -5.44 -11.25
N GLY A 51 16.17 -4.20 -11.42
CA GLY A 51 16.70 -3.02 -10.72
C GLY A 51 15.80 -2.46 -9.63
N ILE A 52 14.73 -3.15 -9.21
CA ILE A 52 13.83 -2.67 -8.14
C ILE A 52 13.94 -3.59 -6.94
N LEU A 53 14.32 -3.02 -5.78
CA LEU A 53 14.37 -3.70 -4.50
C LEU A 53 13.38 -3.10 -3.50
N PHE A 54 12.53 -3.94 -2.92
CA PHE A 54 11.63 -3.53 -1.85
C PHE A 54 12.35 -3.59 -0.50
N LYS A 55 12.36 -2.46 0.20
CA LYS A 55 12.78 -2.37 1.60
C LYS A 55 11.61 -2.71 2.52
N PRO A 56 11.88 -3.12 3.77
CA PRO A 56 10.84 -3.30 4.78
C PRO A 56 9.91 -2.08 4.87
N PRO A 57 8.61 -2.28 5.10
CA PRO A 57 7.69 -1.17 5.28
C PRO A 57 8.14 -0.28 6.44
N THR A 58 8.04 1.03 6.26
CA THR A 58 8.50 2.00 7.26
C THR A 58 7.50 3.13 7.41
N THR A 59 7.32 3.59 8.64
CA THR A 59 6.46 4.73 8.94
C THR A 59 7.14 6.01 8.45
N LEU A 60 6.56 6.65 7.43
CA LEU A 60 7.04 7.90 6.84
C LEU A 60 6.36 9.11 7.49
N ASN A 61 7.05 10.25 7.61
CA ASN A 61 6.41 11.52 7.99
C ASN A 61 5.42 11.96 6.88
N PRO A 62 4.16 12.36 7.19
CA PRO A 62 3.18 12.76 6.18
C PRO A 62 3.56 13.99 5.34
N ALA A 63 4.30 14.95 5.91
CA ALA A 63 4.68 16.19 5.25
C ALA A 63 5.93 16.03 4.40
N THR A 64 6.94 15.30 4.88
CA THR A 64 8.23 15.17 4.17
C THR A 64 8.35 13.89 3.34
N LEU A 65 7.53 12.87 3.60
CA LEU A 65 7.60 11.52 3.00
C LEU A 65 8.93 10.79 3.24
N LEU A 66 9.70 11.22 4.24
CA LEU A 66 10.96 10.60 4.65
C LEU A 66 10.77 9.74 5.91
N PRO A 67 11.65 8.75 6.15
CA PRO A 67 11.76 8.10 7.45
C PRO A 67 12.03 9.14 8.53
N ASN A 68 11.33 9.05 9.67
CA ASN A 68 11.56 9.95 10.79
C ASN A 68 12.76 9.46 11.60
N PRO A 69 13.86 10.24 11.75
CA PRO A 69 15.02 9.84 12.54
C PRO A 69 14.71 9.69 14.03
N ASP A 70 13.69 10.38 14.54
CA ASP A 70 13.28 10.26 15.95
C ASP A 70 12.65 8.90 16.27
N TRP A 71 12.38 8.10 15.23
CA TRP A 71 11.76 6.79 15.29
C TRP A 71 12.79 5.73 14.88
N ASP A 72 13.90 5.60 15.60
CA ASP A 72 14.87 4.52 15.38
C ASP A 72 14.91 3.58 16.61
N PRO A 73 14.42 2.33 16.50
CA PRO A 73 13.84 1.71 15.29
C PRO A 73 12.45 2.27 14.95
N PRO A 74 12.05 2.27 13.67
CA PRO A 74 10.75 2.81 13.24
C PRO A 74 9.60 2.05 13.90
N PRO A 75 8.51 2.73 14.29
CA PRO A 75 7.36 2.05 14.85
C PRO A 75 6.84 1.05 13.82
N PRO A 76 6.31 -0.10 14.29
CA PRO A 76 5.79 -1.12 13.41
C PRO A 76 4.73 -0.52 12.48
N PRO A 77 4.58 -1.06 11.26
CA PRO A 77 3.56 -0.59 10.34
C PRO A 77 2.19 -0.58 11.03
N PRO A 78 1.36 0.44 10.82
CA PRO A 78 0.09 0.59 11.54
C PRO A 78 -0.90 -0.55 11.27
N HIS A 79 -0.67 -1.36 10.24
CA HIS A 79 -1.46 -2.54 9.93
C HIS A 79 -0.73 -3.49 8.98
N ASN A 80 -1.11 -4.77 9.04
CA ASN A 80 -0.72 -5.79 8.07
C ASN A 80 -1.71 -5.82 6.90
N CYS A 81 -1.29 -5.36 5.72
CA CYS A 81 -2.16 -5.31 4.54
C CYS A 81 -2.63 -6.70 4.09
N GLN A 82 -1.84 -7.75 4.29
CA GLN A 82 -2.25 -9.11 3.93
C GLN A 82 -3.41 -9.58 4.80
N GLU A 83 -3.35 -9.28 6.10
CA GLU A 83 -4.45 -9.57 7.04
C GLU A 83 -5.69 -8.72 6.73
N ILE A 84 -5.52 -7.43 6.42
CA ILE A 84 -6.65 -6.56 6.04
C ILE A 84 -7.32 -7.09 4.78
N LEU A 85 -6.57 -7.42 3.74
CA LEU A 85 -7.15 -7.96 2.51
C LEU A 85 -7.90 -9.26 2.77
N ALA A 86 -7.37 -10.13 3.63
CA ALA A 86 -8.10 -11.33 4.07
C ALA A 86 -9.37 -10.99 4.89
N GLN A 87 -9.34 -10.00 5.77
CA GLN A 87 -10.46 -9.56 6.61
C GLN A 87 -11.56 -8.84 5.84
N VAL A 88 -11.24 -8.06 4.79
CA VAL A 88 -12.22 -7.39 3.92
C VAL A 88 -13.05 -8.42 3.13
N HIS A 89 -12.57 -9.65 2.99
CA HIS A 89 -13.36 -10.78 2.50
C HIS A 89 -14.28 -11.41 3.56
N GLY A 90 -14.21 -10.97 4.82
CA GLY A 90 -15.07 -11.35 5.93
C GLY A 90 -16.02 -10.23 6.36
N ILE A 91 -16.92 -10.52 7.31
CA ILE A 91 -17.80 -9.53 7.92
C ILE A 91 -16.95 -8.61 8.81
N ARG A 92 -16.82 -7.32 8.47
CA ARG A 92 -16.19 -6.32 9.35
C ARG A 92 -16.95 -6.28 10.69
N ALA A 93 -16.33 -6.78 11.76
CA ALA A 93 -16.96 -6.80 13.08
C ALA A 93 -17.16 -5.38 13.67
N ASP A 94 -16.40 -4.40 13.18
CA ASP A 94 -16.48 -2.99 13.54
C ASP A 94 -17.46 -2.19 12.67
N LEU A 95 -17.96 -2.77 11.58
CA LEU A 95 -18.94 -2.13 10.71
C LEU A 95 -20.30 -2.17 11.40
N ARG A 96 -20.59 -1.11 12.14
CA ARG A 96 -21.90 -0.83 12.71
C ARG A 96 -22.55 0.26 11.87
N ASP A 97 -23.85 0.11 11.60
CA ASP A 97 -24.68 1.18 11.03
C ASP A 97 -24.84 2.29 12.07
N GLN A 98 -23.82 3.13 12.24
CA GLN A 98 -23.91 4.36 13.00
C GLN A 98 -24.26 5.50 12.05
N PRO A 99 -25.37 6.22 12.28
CA PRO A 99 -25.69 7.40 11.49
C PRO A 99 -24.60 8.45 11.68
N LEU A 100 -24.14 9.03 10.57
CA LEU A 100 -23.20 10.15 10.63
C LEU A 100 -23.83 11.30 11.42
N PRO A 101 -23.14 11.85 12.44
CA PRO A 101 -23.65 13.01 13.15
C PRO A 101 -23.84 14.16 12.16
N ASN A 102 -25.03 14.76 12.16
CA ASN A 102 -25.43 15.86 11.27
C ASN A 102 -25.61 15.50 9.78
N ALA A 103 -25.92 14.24 9.44
CA ALA A 103 -26.37 13.91 8.10
C ALA A 103 -27.69 14.67 7.79
N ARG A 104 -27.61 15.69 6.92
CA ARG A 104 -28.79 16.39 6.42
C ARG A 104 -29.56 15.40 5.56
N HIS A 105 -30.68 14.90 6.06
CA HIS A 105 -31.54 13.97 5.34
C HIS A 105 -32.17 14.73 4.17
N THR A 106 -31.64 14.55 2.96
CA THR A 106 -32.26 15.01 1.73
C THR A 106 -32.93 13.82 1.07
N TYR A 107 -34.10 13.45 1.57
CA TYR A 107 -35.08 12.68 0.82
C TYR A 107 -36.42 13.40 0.95
N THR A 108 -36.78 14.15 -0.09
CA THR A 108 -38.14 14.63 -0.38
C THR A 108 -38.56 14.00 -1.69
#